data_AF-A0A920K5F1-F1
#
_entry.id   AF-A0A920K5F1-F1
#
_cell.length_a   1.000
_cell.length_b   1.000
_cell.length_c   1.000
_cell.angle_alpha   90.00
_cell.angle_beta   90.00
_cell.angle_gamma   90.00
#
_symmetry.space_group_name_H-M   'P 1'
#
loop_
_entity.id
_entity.type
_entity.pdbx_description
1 polymer ?
#
loop_
_entity_poly.entity_id
_entity_poly.type
_entity_poly.pdbx_seq_one_letter_code
_entity_poly.pdbx_strand_id
1 'polypeptide(L)'
;MYPSFSLMLGFEKEVKIKFDAAKIINSDISWISIDSRKPFRNNCFALIAQSSAEYAVQNIRGDKTHVMEYLIQETSDVLSQDLKVLYIRIFMVGYMQMQLIREKMLSFLI
;
A
#
# COMPACT_ATOMS: atom_id res chain seq x y z
N MET A 1 -13.47 8.95 -0.33
CA MET A 1 -12.41 7.93 -0.40
C MET A 1 -11.17 8.54 0.23
N TYR A 2 -10.75 8.10 1.42
CA TYR A 2 -9.66 8.74 2.19
C TYR A 2 -8.27 8.40 1.60
N PRO A 3 -7.22 9.22 1.83
CA PRO A 3 -5.89 8.91 1.34
C PRO A 3 -5.33 7.64 1.98
N SER A 4 -4.50 6.90 1.23
CA SER A 4 -3.83 5.69 1.68
C SER A 4 -2.47 5.54 0.98
N PHE A 5 -1.54 4.86 1.62
CA PHE A 5 -0.39 4.29 0.94
C PHE A 5 -0.74 2.88 0.49
N SER A 6 -0.38 2.54 -0.75
CA SER A 6 -0.53 1.20 -1.30
C SER A 6 0.85 0.67 -1.66
N LEU A 7 1.26 -0.40 -0.98
CA LEU A 7 2.46 -1.16 -1.27
C LEU A 7 2.11 -2.34 -2.15
N MET A 8 2.83 -2.51 -3.25
CA MET A 8 2.90 -3.75 -4.00
C MET A 8 4.22 -4.44 -3.67
N LEU A 9 4.13 -5.60 -3.03
CA LEU A 9 5.24 -6.42 -2.60
C LEU A 9 5.33 -7.64 -3.51
N GLY A 10 6.44 -7.78 -4.24
CA GLY A 10 6.74 -8.93 -5.07
C GLY A 10 7.76 -9.85 -4.41
N PHE A 11 7.52 -11.16 -4.52
CA PHE A 11 8.30 -12.20 -3.85
C PHE A 11 8.88 -13.21 -4.85
N GLU A 12 10.05 -13.77 -4.51
CA GLU A 12 10.67 -14.85 -5.28
C GLU A 12 9.89 -16.16 -5.18
N LYS A 13 9.36 -16.41 -3.98
CA LYS A 13 8.65 -17.64 -3.61
C LYS A 13 7.28 -17.26 -3.07
N GLU A 14 6.32 -18.17 -3.22
CA GLU A 14 4.99 -17.98 -2.66
C GLU A 14 5.06 -17.87 -1.12
N VAL A 15 4.37 -16.86 -0.59
CA VAL A 15 4.14 -16.70 0.85
C VAL A 15 2.86 -17.44 1.21
N LYS A 16 2.90 -18.30 2.22
CA LYS A 16 1.75 -19.13 2.61
C LYS A 16 0.71 -18.28 3.35
N ILE A 17 -0.23 -17.73 2.58
CA ILE A 17 -1.36 -16.96 3.09
C ILE A 17 -2.67 -17.71 2.78
N LYS A 18 -3.50 -17.89 3.81
CA LYS A 18 -4.74 -18.70 3.77
C LYS A 18 -5.98 -17.94 3.29
N PHE A 19 -5.81 -16.69 2.87
CA PHE A 19 -6.86 -15.83 2.38
C PHE A 19 -6.41 -15.14 1.10
N ASP A 20 -7.35 -14.70 0.27
CA ASP A 20 -7.03 -13.92 -0.94
C ASP A 20 -7.10 -12.41 -0.68
N ALA A 21 -7.95 -11.99 0.25
CA ALA A 21 -7.96 -10.64 0.79
C ALA A 21 -8.44 -10.64 2.24
N ALA A 22 -7.95 -9.69 3.03
CA ALA A 22 -8.33 -9.49 4.41
C ALA A 22 -8.41 -7.99 4.72
N LYS A 23 -9.48 -7.61 5.42
CA LYS A 23 -9.56 -6.33 6.11
C LYS A 23 -8.91 -6.48 7.48
N ILE A 24 -8.00 -5.58 7.80
CA ILE A 24 -7.27 -5.59 9.06
C ILE A 24 -7.85 -4.48 9.95
N ILE A 25 -7.95 -4.78 11.25
CA ILE A 25 -8.42 -3.85 12.27
C ILE A 25 -7.30 -3.67 13.30
N ASN A 26 -7.27 -2.49 13.96
CA ASN A 26 -6.29 -2.16 14.99
C ASN A 26 -4.82 -2.25 14.50
N SER A 27 -4.57 -1.82 13.26
CA SER A 27 -3.23 -1.74 12.66
C SER A 27 -3.19 -0.54 11.71
N ASP A 28 -1.98 -0.05 11.43
CA ASP A 28 -1.75 0.96 10.40
C ASP A 28 -1.80 0.38 8.98
N ILE A 29 -1.96 -0.94 8.84
CA ILE A 29 -2.46 -1.60 7.65
C ILE A 29 -3.97 -1.83 7.80
N SER A 30 -4.75 -1.42 6.79
CA SER A 30 -6.21 -1.57 6.76
C SER A 30 -6.69 -2.68 5.82
N TRP A 31 -5.87 -3.04 4.83
CA TRP A 31 -6.22 -4.03 3.82
C TRP A 31 -4.99 -4.77 3.30
N ILE A 32 -5.12 -6.08 3.12
CA ILE A 32 -4.14 -6.93 2.45
C ILE A 32 -4.85 -7.76 1.38
N SER A 33 -4.28 -7.88 0.19
CA SER A 33 -4.79 -8.79 -0.86
C SER A 33 -3.66 -9.40 -1.69
N ILE A 34 -3.89 -10.61 -2.19
CA ILE A 34 -2.96 -11.32 -3.06
C ILE A 34 -3.27 -10.93 -4.52
N ASP A 35 -2.34 -10.22 -5.15
CA ASP A 35 -2.49 -9.71 -6.51
C ASP A 35 -2.21 -10.78 -7.56
N SER A 36 -1.31 -11.72 -7.28
CA SER A 36 -0.89 -12.78 -8.20
C SER A 36 -1.91 -13.91 -8.40
N ARG A 37 -2.93 -13.99 -7.53
CA ARG A 37 -4.05 -14.94 -7.70
C ARG A 37 -5.16 -14.38 -8.60
N LYS A 38 -5.00 -13.15 -9.11
CA LYS A 38 -5.91 -12.57 -10.11
C LYS A 38 -5.67 -13.23 -11.48
N PRO A 39 -6.73 -13.45 -12.29
CA PRO A 39 -6.61 -14.06 -13.60
C PRO A 39 -5.56 -13.36 -14.48
N PHE A 40 -4.81 -14.14 -15.27
CA PHE A 40 -3.83 -13.69 -16.27
C PHE A 40 -2.52 -13.07 -15.75
N ARG A 41 -2.15 -13.27 -14.48
CA ARG A 41 -0.86 -12.86 -13.91
C ARG A 41 0.10 -14.05 -13.80
N ASN A 42 0.92 -14.28 -14.83
CA ASN A 42 1.91 -15.35 -14.83
C ASN A 42 3.25 -14.86 -14.26
N ASN A 43 3.62 -15.40 -13.08
CA ASN A 43 4.98 -15.81 -12.67
C ASN A 43 5.62 -15.20 -11.41
N CYS A 44 4.99 -14.27 -10.68
CA CYS A 44 5.50 -13.87 -9.36
C CYS A 44 4.39 -13.76 -8.34
N PHE A 45 4.62 -14.25 -7.10
CA PHE A 45 3.71 -14.02 -5.99
C PHE A 45 3.77 -12.54 -5.62
N ALA A 46 2.61 -11.88 -5.58
CA ALA A 46 2.51 -10.46 -5.29
C ALA A 46 1.39 -10.19 -4.29
N LEU A 47 1.68 -9.30 -3.33
CA LEU A 47 0.78 -8.86 -2.29
C LEU A 47 0.60 -7.35 -2.38
N ILE A 48 -0.64 -6.90 -2.20
CA ILE A 48 -0.96 -5.49 -2.00
C ILE A 48 -1.30 -5.28 -0.54
N ALA A 49 -0.57 -4.39 0.13
CA ALA A 49 -0.86 -3.92 1.48
C ALA A 49 -1.24 -2.44 1.41
N GLN A 50 -2.36 -2.05 2.02
CA GLN A 50 -2.82 -0.67 2.06
C GLN A 50 -2.86 -0.17 3.50
N SER A 51 -2.35 1.04 3.71
CA SER A 51 -2.36 1.67 5.02
C SER A 51 -3.78 2.04 5.46
N SER A 52 -3.93 2.31 6.76
CA SER A 52 -5.06 3.09 7.28
C SER A 52 -5.05 4.51 6.70
N ALA A 53 -6.20 5.17 6.74
CA ALA A 53 -6.30 6.56 6.30
C ALA A 53 -5.60 7.50 7.29
N GLU A 54 -5.72 7.18 8.57
CA GLU A 54 -5.13 7.88 9.69
C GLU A 54 -3.60 7.93 9.54
N TYR A 55 -2.96 6.78 9.32
CA TYR A 55 -1.53 6.70 9.08
C TYR A 55 -1.10 7.50 7.84
N ALA A 56 -1.87 7.38 6.74
CA ALA A 56 -1.56 8.07 5.50
C ALA A 56 -1.60 9.59 5.63
N VAL A 57 -2.59 10.14 6.36
CA VAL A 57 -2.70 11.59 6.60
C VAL A 57 -1.54 12.11 7.43
N GLN A 58 -1.13 11.38 8.47
CA GLN A 58 -0.03 11.80 9.34
C GLN A 58 1.32 11.78 8.62
N ASN A 59 1.51 10.84 7.68
CA ASN A 59 2.80 10.59 7.04
C ASN A 59 2.86 11.04 5.56
N ILE A 60 1.85 11.75 5.05
CA ILE A 60 1.77 12.19 3.64
C ILE A 60 2.97 13.02 3.19
N ARG A 61 3.51 13.85 4.06
CA ARG A 61 4.69 14.71 3.82
C ARG A 61 6.00 14.12 4.32
N GLY A 62 5.95 12.93 4.93
CA GLY A 62 7.12 12.23 5.46
C GLY A 62 7.99 11.60 4.37
N ASP A 63 9.17 11.12 4.77
CA ASP A 63 10.07 10.36 3.92
C ASP A 63 9.40 9.06 3.43
N LYS A 64 9.37 8.88 2.11
CA LYS A 64 8.75 7.71 1.48
C LYS A 64 9.52 6.43 1.75
N THR A 65 10.83 6.51 1.98
CA THR A 65 11.65 5.35 2.36
C THR A 65 11.24 4.85 3.74
N HIS A 66 11.18 5.75 4.71
CA HIS A 66 10.70 5.43 6.06
C HIS A 66 9.27 4.87 6.07
N VAL A 67 8.35 5.48 5.32
CA VAL A 67 6.98 4.98 5.18
C VAL A 67 6.95 3.57 4.58
N MET A 68 7.77 3.30 3.56
CA MET A 68 7.86 1.97 2.96
C MET A 68 8.36 0.93 3.96
N GLU A 69 9.48 1.19 4.62
CA GLU A 69 10.10 0.27 5.58
C GLU A 69 9.15 -0.04 6.73
N TYR A 70 8.52 0.99 7.31
CA TYR A 70 7.54 0.83 8.38
C TYR A 70 6.35 -0.03 7.94
N LEU A 71 5.73 0.28 6.80
CA LEU A 71 4.56 -0.45 6.33
C LEU A 71 4.89 -1.90 5.92
N ILE A 72 6.11 -2.21 5.49
CA ILE A 72 6.57 -3.58 5.26
C ILE A 72 6.69 -4.33 6.59
N GLN A 73 7.25 -3.70 7.61
CA GLN A 73 7.36 -4.28 8.95
C GLN A 73 5.97 -4.54 9.54
N GLU A 74 5.08 -3.55 9.50
CA GLU A 74 3.71 -3.65 9.98
C GLU A 74 2.93 -4.77 9.24
N THR A 75 3.13 -4.90 7.93
CA THR A 75 2.54 -6.01 7.15
C THR A 75 3.10 -7.37 7.59
N SER A 76 4.39 -7.44 7.89
CA SER A 76 5.05 -8.66 8.39
C SER A 76 4.49 -9.08 9.75
N ASP A 77 4.29 -8.11 10.63
CA ASP A 77 3.74 -8.31 11.98
C ASP A 77 2.28 -8.78 11.92
N VAL A 78 1.44 -8.13 11.11
CA VAL A 78 0.03 -8.52 10.88
C VAL A 78 -0.09 -9.94 10.31
N LEU A 79 0.83 -10.34 9.43
CA LEU A 79 0.84 -11.68 8.85
C LEU A 79 1.56 -12.72 9.74
N SER A 80 2.23 -12.26 10.80
CA SER A 80 3.13 -13.06 11.64
C SER A 80 4.14 -13.85 10.81
N GLN A 81 4.68 -13.23 9.76
CA GLN A 81 5.59 -13.82 8.79
C GLN A 81 6.68 -12.82 8.41
N ASP A 82 7.94 -13.25 8.41
CA ASP A 82 9.06 -12.46 7.90
C ASP A 82 8.95 -12.33 6.37
N LEU A 83 8.63 -11.13 5.89
CA LEU A 83 8.47 -10.85 4.47
C LEU A 83 9.81 -10.48 3.84
N LYS A 84 10.45 -11.47 3.21
CA LYS A 84 11.61 -11.24 2.34
C LYS A 84 11.17 -10.74 0.98
N VAL A 85 10.92 -9.44 0.89
CA VAL A 85 10.44 -8.81 -0.33
C VAL A 85 11.60 -8.63 -1.32
N LEU A 86 11.43 -9.09 -2.57
CA LEU A 86 12.41 -8.85 -3.64
C LEU A 86 12.16 -7.54 -4.38
N TYR A 87 10.89 -7.15 -4.46
CA TYR A 87 10.46 -6.04 -5.27
C TYR A 87 9.39 -5.24 -4.55
N ILE A 88 9.57 -3.93 -4.47
CA ILE A 88 8.62 -3.04 -3.81
C ILE A 88 8.25 -1.91 -4.78
N ARG A 89 6.95 -1.64 -4.92
CA ARG A 89 6.45 -0.35 -5.39
C ARG A 89 5.52 0.24 -4.35
N ILE A 90 5.73 1.51 -4.04
CA ILE A 90 4.76 2.31 -3.28
C ILE A 90 4.01 3.24 -4.23
N PHE A 91 2.70 3.30 -4.08
CA PHE A 91 1.84 4.29 -4.69
C PHE A 91 1.04 4.98 -3.59
N MET A 92 1.00 6.30 -3.62
CA MET A 92 0.07 7.03 -2.77
C MET A 92 -1.28 7.13 -3.49
N VAL A 93 -2.30 6.52 -2.91
CA VAL A 93 -3.66 6.52 -3.44
C VAL A 93 -4.50 7.45 -2.57
N GLY A 94 -4.61 8.71 -2.99
CA GLY A 94 -5.34 9.75 -2.29
C GLY A 94 -5.31 11.07 -3.04
N TYR A 95 -6.20 11.99 -2.66
CA TYR A 95 -6.56 13.31 -3.22
C TYR A 95 -5.47 14.24 -3.81
N MET A 96 -4.21 13.84 -3.90
CA MET A 96 -3.16 14.59 -4.58
C MET A 96 -3.48 14.90 -6.04
N GLN A 97 -4.33 14.16 -6.76
CA GLN A 97 -4.81 14.64 -8.07
C GLN A 97 -5.83 15.79 -7.92
N MET A 98 -6.73 15.74 -6.95
CA MET A 98 -7.84 16.71 -6.86
C MET A 98 -7.45 18.05 -6.22
N GLN A 99 -6.49 18.07 -5.28
CA GLN A 99 -5.92 19.33 -4.77
C GLN A 99 -5.00 20.00 -5.79
N LEU A 100 -4.13 19.24 -6.49
CA LEU A 100 -3.31 19.81 -7.57
C LEU A 100 -4.15 20.28 -8.76
N ILE A 101 -5.25 19.58 -9.09
CA ILE A 101 -6.22 20.02 -10.10
C ILE A 101 -6.99 21.24 -9.61
N ARG A 102 -7.39 21.32 -8.33
CA ARG A 102 -8.02 22.53 -7.76
C ARG A 102 -7.07 23.73 -7.77
N GLU A 103 -5.82 23.57 -7.33
CA GLU A 103 -4.81 24.63 -7.33
C GLU A 103 -4.46 25.07 -8.75
N LYS A 104 -4.30 24.13 -9.69
CA LYS A 104 -4.13 24.46 -11.12
C LYS A 104 -5.36 25.16 -11.70
N MET A 105 -6.59 24.69 -11.44
CA MET A 105 -7.80 25.36 -11.91
C MET A 105 -8.03 26.73 -11.29
N LEU A 106 -7.64 26.95 -10.02
CA LEU A 106 -7.65 28.27 -9.38
C LEU A 106 -6.61 29.20 -10.00
N SER A 107 -5.43 28.71 -10.41
CA SER A 107 -4.44 29.51 -11.14
C SER A 107 -4.82 29.85 -12.60
N PHE A 108 -5.90 29.26 -13.14
CA PHE A 108 -6.47 29.64 -14.43
C PHE A 108 -7.68 30.60 -14.28
N LEU A 109 -8.10 30.92 -13.06
CA LEU A 109 -9.25 31.78 -12.74
C LEU A 109 -8.82 33.14 -12.14
N ILE A 110 -7.53 33.45 -12.14
CA ILE A 110 -6.92 34.75 -11.80
C ILE A 110 -6.08 35.18 -13.00
#